data_AF-A0AAJ4ZA47-F1
#
_entry.id   AF-A0AAJ4ZA47-F1
#
_cell.length_a   1.000
_cell.length_b   1.000
_cell.length_c   1.000
_cell.angle_alpha   90.00
_cell.angle_beta   90.00
_cell.angle_gamma   90.00
#
_symmetry.space_group_name_H-M   'P 1'
#
loop_
_entity.id
_entity.type
_entity.pdbx_description
1 polymer ?
#
loop_
_entity_poly.entity_id
_entity_poly.type
_entity_poly.pdbx_seq_one_letter_code
_entity_poly.pdbx_strand_id
1 'polypeptide(L)'
;MKHTHCRFLLSLFFGSLGFAQISQAQEPLNAFSLSPCTSNQIAMRIDGNGDPNRMSHAGVRLTVRNTASQPCALPRRPEIEFEDRQLNRLQTAMHSNPGMHPGPVVPPLAAAPGQSYVSNLQWTSGDVRDKGRCITPTFLALRLAGDMSRVLFPGQLCGPENSPPRYSVTFFEPAKRK
;
A
#
# COMPACT_ATOMS: atom_id res chain seq x y z
N MET A 1 38.63 64.27 45.98
CA MET A 1 38.16 62.96 45.45
C MET A 1 39.22 62.47 44.47
N LYS A 2 40.29 61.79 44.93
CA LYS A 2 40.54 60.32 44.96
C LYS A 2 40.42 59.64 43.58
N HIS A 3 41.57 59.39 42.94
CA HIS A 3 42.14 58.06 42.57
C HIS A 3 41.56 57.46 41.27
N THR A 4 42.21 56.72 40.38
CA THR A 4 43.57 56.20 40.14
C THR A 4 43.50 55.49 38.77
N HIS A 5 44.61 55.39 38.04
CA HIS A 5 44.76 54.61 36.79
C HIS A 5 44.30 53.14 36.90
N CYS A 6 43.78 52.56 35.80
CA CYS A 6 44.03 51.13 35.51
C CYS A 6 43.91 50.83 34.00
N ARG A 7 45.00 50.34 33.40
CA ARG A 7 45.04 49.64 32.11
C ARG A 7 44.65 48.18 32.35
N PHE A 8 43.77 47.60 31.54
CA PHE A 8 43.65 46.13 31.32
C PHE A 8 43.02 45.92 29.94
N LEU A 9 43.82 45.58 28.92
CA LEU A 9 44.12 44.23 28.42
C LEU A 9 42.98 43.57 27.61
N LEU A 10 43.31 43.33 26.33
CA LEU A 10 42.64 42.48 25.36
C LEU A 10 42.12 41.17 25.96
N SER A 11 40.90 40.77 25.57
CA SER A 11 40.52 39.36 25.45
C SER A 11 39.44 39.21 24.38
N LEU A 12 39.88 38.77 23.20
CA LEU A 12 39.05 38.17 22.17
C LEU A 12 38.50 36.85 22.71
N PHE A 13 37.19 36.75 22.93
CA PHE A 13 36.54 35.46 23.09
C PHE A 13 35.72 35.15 21.84
N PHE A 14 36.28 34.23 21.06
CA PHE A 14 35.59 33.41 20.08
C PHE A 14 34.35 32.77 20.72
N GLY A 15 33.17 33.24 20.33
CA GLY A 15 31.89 32.62 20.65
C GLY A 15 31.26 32.03 19.40
N SER A 16 31.97 31.16 18.70
CA SER A 16 31.39 30.30 17.66
C SER A 16 30.38 29.36 18.31
N LEU A 17 29.12 29.78 18.36
CA LEU A 17 27.98 28.91 18.62
C LEU A 17 27.87 27.93 17.45
N GLY A 18 28.63 26.85 17.55
CA GLY A 18 28.48 25.67 16.70
C GLY A 18 27.10 25.08 16.95
N PHE A 19 26.18 25.31 16.03
CA PHE A 19 24.98 24.48 15.91
C PHE A 19 25.45 23.08 15.53
N ALA A 20 25.66 22.22 16.52
CA ALA A 20 25.75 20.78 16.29
C ALA A 20 24.39 20.33 15.74
N GLN A 21 24.29 20.20 14.43
CA GLN A 21 23.14 19.59 13.77
C GLN A 21 23.11 18.12 14.17
N ILE A 22 22.32 17.78 15.20
CA ILE A 22 21.98 16.39 15.51
C ILE A 22 21.08 15.94 14.37
N SER A 23 21.71 15.38 13.32
CA SER A 23 21.02 14.62 12.29
C SER A 23 20.50 13.36 12.98
N GLN A 24 19.26 13.39 13.48
CA GLN A 24 18.60 12.17 13.91
C GLN A 24 18.34 11.33 12.67
N ALA A 25 19.25 10.40 12.41
CA ALA A 25 18.99 9.28 11.54
C ALA A 25 17.90 8.44 12.23
N GLN A 26 16.63 8.70 11.92
CA GLN A 26 15.55 7.78 12.29
C GLN A 26 15.92 6.40 11.71
N GLU A 27 16.16 5.41 12.57
CA GLU A 27 16.33 4.03 12.12
C GLU A 27 15.11 3.62 11.29
N PRO A 28 15.31 2.91 10.16
CA PRO A 28 14.20 2.45 9.35
C PRO A 28 13.32 1.53 10.19
N LEU A 29 12.01 1.82 10.23
CA LEU A 29 11.03 0.97 10.90
C LEU A 29 11.16 -0.47 10.42
N ASN A 30 11.48 -1.39 11.32
CA ASN A 30 11.54 -2.81 11.01
C ASN A 30 10.12 -3.39 10.95
N ALA A 31 9.64 -3.70 9.74
CA ALA A 31 8.29 -4.21 9.53
C ALA A 31 8.02 -5.56 10.23
N PHE A 32 9.05 -6.36 10.51
CA PHE A 32 8.89 -7.67 11.16
C PHE A 32 8.61 -7.58 12.67
N SER A 33 8.94 -6.45 13.30
CA SER A 33 8.68 -6.21 14.72
C SER A 33 7.39 -5.42 14.98
N LEU A 34 6.69 -4.99 13.93
CA LEU A 34 5.43 -4.26 14.06
C LEU A 34 4.26 -5.23 14.16
N SER A 35 3.20 -4.82 14.86
CA SER A 35 1.92 -5.52 14.80
C SER A 35 1.33 -5.46 13.38
N PRO A 36 0.66 -6.51 12.90
CA PRO A 36 -0.03 -6.49 11.61
C PRO A 36 -1.05 -5.36 11.54
N CYS A 37 -1.15 -4.70 10.38
CA CYS A 37 -2.20 -3.71 10.15
C CYS A 37 -3.58 -4.36 10.22
N THR A 38 -4.51 -3.73 10.93
CA THR A 38 -5.92 -4.15 11.02
C THR A 38 -6.80 -3.35 10.05
N SER A 39 -8.01 -3.84 9.79
CA SER A 39 -9.02 -3.19 8.93
C SER A 39 -9.30 -1.74 9.36
N ASN A 40 -9.40 -1.48 10.67
CA ASN A 40 -9.67 -0.15 11.24
C ASN A 40 -8.49 0.84 11.13
N GLN A 41 -7.29 0.36 10.84
CA GLN A 41 -6.09 1.20 10.65
C GLN A 41 -5.84 1.54 9.18
N ILE A 42 -6.52 0.86 8.25
CA ILE A 42 -6.26 1.00 6.81
C ILE A 42 -7.50 1.53 6.10
N ALA A 43 -7.37 2.72 5.52
CA ALA A 43 -8.33 3.20 4.53
C ALA A 43 -7.95 2.68 3.13
N MET A 44 -8.93 2.07 2.46
CA MET A 44 -8.81 1.59 1.07
C MET A 44 -9.48 2.55 0.09
N ARG A 45 -8.91 2.64 -1.11
CA ARG A 45 -9.52 3.37 -2.22
C ARG A 45 -9.13 2.75 -3.56
N ILE A 46 -10.05 2.80 -4.52
CA ILE A 46 -9.79 2.44 -5.91
C ILE A 46 -9.63 3.72 -6.76
N ASP A 47 -8.55 3.75 -7.54
CA ASP A 47 -8.21 4.77 -8.52
C ASP A 47 -8.37 4.22 -9.94
N GLY A 48 -9.00 5.00 -10.84
CA GLY A 48 -9.34 4.60 -12.22
C GLY A 48 -8.17 4.50 -13.22
N ASN A 49 -6.91 4.52 -12.77
CA ASN A 49 -5.72 4.53 -13.64
C ASN A 49 -4.89 3.23 -13.53
N GLY A 50 -5.54 2.06 -13.58
CA GLY A 50 -4.83 0.82 -13.91
C GLY A 50 -4.74 0.73 -15.43
N ASP A 51 -3.55 0.90 -15.99
CA ASP A 51 -3.28 1.01 -17.43
C ASP A 51 -4.06 -0.03 -18.28
N PRO A 52 -5.16 0.37 -18.97
CA PRO A 52 -6.03 -0.54 -19.70
C PRO A 52 -5.49 -0.72 -21.11
N ASN A 53 -4.32 -1.35 -21.26
CA ASN A 53 -3.60 -1.35 -22.53
C ASN A 53 -4.11 -2.42 -23.54
N ARG A 54 -5.40 -2.79 -23.49
CA ARG A 54 -6.08 -3.62 -24.52
C ARG A 54 -7.60 -3.60 -24.36
N MET A 55 -8.34 -3.59 -25.48
CA MET A 55 -9.80 -3.40 -25.61
C MET A 55 -10.71 -4.33 -24.77
N SER A 56 -10.19 -5.37 -24.13
CA SER A 56 -10.96 -6.30 -23.28
C SER A 56 -10.37 -6.48 -21.88
N HIS A 57 -9.34 -5.71 -21.53
CA HIS A 57 -8.71 -5.73 -20.22
C HIS A 57 -9.02 -4.42 -19.49
N ALA A 58 -9.41 -4.54 -18.23
CA ALA A 58 -9.57 -3.42 -17.33
C ALA A 58 -8.55 -3.53 -16.21
N GLY A 59 -8.26 -2.38 -15.60
CA GLY A 59 -7.42 -2.32 -14.43
C GLY A 59 -7.78 -1.14 -13.55
N VAL A 60 -7.50 -1.29 -12.26
CA VAL A 60 -7.54 -0.21 -11.30
C VAL A 60 -6.28 -0.20 -10.46
N ARG A 61 -6.01 0.92 -9.82
CA ARG A 61 -5.02 1.01 -8.77
C ARG A 61 -5.71 0.97 -7.41
N LEU A 62 -5.38 -0.05 -6.62
CA LEU A 62 -5.75 -0.14 -5.22
C LEU A 62 -4.75 0.69 -4.41
N THR A 63 -5.25 1.71 -3.72
CA THR A 63 -4.49 2.52 -2.76
C THR A 63 -4.91 2.14 -1.35
N VAL A 64 -3.94 1.88 -0.48
CA VAL A 64 -4.15 1.69 0.96
C VAL A 64 -3.37 2.74 1.74
N ARG A 65 -3.96 3.30 2.79
CA ARG A 65 -3.33 4.31 3.65
C ARG A 65 -3.48 3.93 5.10
N ASN A 66 -2.37 3.96 5.85
CA ASN A 66 -2.45 3.86 7.31
C ASN A 66 -3.03 5.17 7.87
N THR A 67 -4.23 5.10 8.44
CA THR A 67 -4.94 6.24 9.06
C THR A 67 -4.75 6.31 10.56
N ALA A 68 -4.12 5.30 11.17
CA ALA A 68 -3.79 5.31 12.59
C ALA A 68 -2.58 6.22 12.88
N SER A 69 -2.43 6.58 14.15
CA SER A 69 -1.27 7.32 14.66
C SER A 69 -0.03 6.47 14.89
N GLN A 70 -0.14 5.15 14.74
CA GLN A 70 0.95 4.18 14.98
C GLN A 70 1.32 3.42 13.70
N PRO A 71 2.60 3.04 13.52
CA PRO A 71 3.00 2.19 12.40
C PRO A 71 2.50 0.75 12.57
N CYS A 72 2.31 0.05 11.46
CA CYS A 72 1.91 -1.36 11.45
C CYS A 72 2.58 -2.12 10.29
N ALA A 73 2.58 -3.45 10.34
CA ALA A 73 3.09 -4.32 9.27
C ALA A 73 1.99 -4.58 8.23
N LEU A 74 2.16 -4.05 7.02
CA LEU A 74 1.28 -4.30 5.89
C LEU A 74 1.84 -5.46 5.06
N PRO A 75 1.05 -6.53 4.77
CA PRO A 75 1.50 -7.60 3.89
C PRO A 75 1.79 -7.03 2.49
N ARG A 76 2.96 -7.35 1.94
CA ARG A 76 3.40 -6.79 0.66
C ARG A 76 2.64 -7.37 -0.53
N ARG A 77 2.20 -8.62 -0.44
CA ARG A 77 1.27 -9.22 -1.41
C ARG A 77 -0.17 -8.98 -0.95
N PRO A 78 -1.01 -8.29 -1.73
CA PRO A 78 -2.42 -8.14 -1.38
C PRO A 78 -3.15 -9.48 -1.44
N GLU A 79 -3.83 -9.84 -0.35
CA GLU A 79 -4.78 -10.95 -0.31
C GLU A 79 -6.18 -10.37 -0.50
N ILE A 80 -6.69 -10.44 -1.73
CA ILE A 80 -7.96 -9.83 -2.11
C ILE A 80 -9.03 -10.86 -2.47
N GLU A 81 -10.28 -10.50 -2.21
CA GLU A 81 -11.48 -11.24 -2.59
C GLU A 81 -12.49 -10.31 -3.27
N PHE A 82 -13.29 -10.86 -4.17
CA PHE A 82 -14.42 -10.17 -4.80
C PHE A 82 -15.70 -10.64 -4.14
N GLU A 83 -16.56 -9.71 -3.72
CA GLU A 83 -17.78 -10.03 -2.97
C GLU A 83 -19.02 -9.42 -3.64
N ASP A 84 -20.17 -10.07 -3.45
CA ASP A 84 -21.48 -9.53 -3.84
C ASP A 84 -22.04 -8.53 -2.79
N ARG A 85 -23.29 -8.09 -2.97
CA ARG A 85 -23.95 -7.15 -2.02
C ARG A 85 -24.19 -7.75 -0.64
N GLN A 86 -24.27 -9.07 -0.56
CA GLN A 86 -24.49 -9.83 0.67
C GLN A 86 -23.17 -10.22 1.34
N LEU A 87 -22.03 -9.73 0.83
CA LEU A 87 -20.68 -10.06 1.29
C LEU A 87 -20.29 -11.54 1.06
N ASN A 88 -20.97 -12.23 0.14
CA ASN A 88 -20.55 -13.56 -0.26
C ASN A 88 -19.37 -13.45 -1.20
N ARG A 89 -18.35 -14.26 -0.96
CA ARG A 89 -17.20 -14.40 -1.86
C ARG A 89 -17.65 -14.96 -3.22
N LEU A 90 -17.29 -14.25 -4.28
CA LEU A 90 -17.46 -14.68 -5.67
C LEU A 90 -16.28 -15.55 -6.10
N GLN A 91 -16.55 -16.53 -6.97
CA GLN A 91 -15.51 -17.39 -7.51
C GLN A 91 -14.63 -16.64 -8.52
N THR A 92 -13.38 -16.43 -8.14
CA THR A 92 -12.34 -15.80 -8.98
C THR A 92 -11.01 -16.50 -8.75
N ALA A 93 -10.11 -16.45 -9.74
CA ALA A 93 -8.77 -17.04 -9.60
C ALA A 93 -7.67 -16.02 -9.90
N MET A 94 -6.67 -15.92 -9.02
CA MET A 94 -5.48 -15.14 -9.30
C MET A 94 -4.67 -15.79 -10.45
N HIS A 95 -4.09 -14.99 -11.33
CA HIS A 95 -3.01 -15.40 -12.22
C HIS A 95 -1.76 -15.66 -11.36
N SER A 96 -1.52 -16.94 -11.04
CA SER A 96 -0.22 -17.41 -10.62
C SER A 96 0.58 -17.77 -11.86
N ASN A 97 1.78 -17.23 -12.01
CA ASN A 97 2.71 -17.74 -13.01
C ASN A 97 3.12 -19.17 -12.58
N PRO A 98 2.88 -20.20 -13.39
CA PRO A 98 3.35 -21.55 -13.10
C PRO A 98 4.89 -21.54 -13.00
N GLY A 99 5.46 -22.21 -11.99
CA GLY A 99 6.92 -22.42 -11.87
C GLY A 99 7.64 -21.74 -10.70
N MET A 100 6.94 -21.03 -9.80
CA MET A 100 7.56 -20.43 -8.61
C MET A 100 7.07 -21.08 -7.32
N HIS A 101 7.62 -22.25 -6.94
CA HIS A 101 7.50 -22.80 -5.58
C HIS A 101 8.84 -23.38 -5.10
N PRO A 102 9.31 -23.00 -3.90
CA PRO A 102 8.89 -21.85 -3.10
C PRO A 102 9.54 -20.57 -3.66
N GLY A 103 8.73 -19.59 -4.07
CA GLY A 103 9.26 -18.24 -4.32
C GLY A 103 9.84 -17.63 -3.03
N PRO A 104 10.74 -16.65 -3.10
CA PRO A 104 11.34 -16.02 -1.93
C PRO A 104 10.26 -15.42 -1.00
N VAL A 105 10.48 -15.51 0.31
CA VAL A 105 9.63 -14.84 1.31
C VAL A 105 9.65 -13.34 1.04
N VAL A 106 8.49 -12.77 0.75
CA VAL A 106 8.37 -11.34 0.47
C VAL A 106 8.17 -10.61 1.81
N PRO A 107 9.11 -9.75 2.26
CA PRO A 107 9.00 -9.08 3.54
C PRO A 107 7.80 -8.11 3.57
N PRO A 108 7.15 -7.94 4.74
CA PRO A 108 6.09 -6.95 4.89
C PRO A 108 6.64 -5.52 4.77
N LEU A 109 5.73 -4.57 4.59
CA LEU A 109 6.04 -3.14 4.56
C LEU A 109 5.72 -2.52 5.92
N ALA A 110 6.62 -1.68 6.43
CA ALA A 110 6.34 -0.86 7.60
C ALA A 110 5.46 0.32 7.17
N ALA A 111 4.16 0.24 7.44
CA ALA A 111 3.18 1.27 7.11
C ALA A 111 3.21 2.39 8.15
N ALA A 112 3.97 3.45 7.90
CA ALA A 112 4.01 4.62 8.76
C ALA A 112 2.65 5.37 8.79
N PRO A 113 2.34 6.11 9.87
CA PRO A 113 1.15 6.95 9.95
C PRO A 113 0.99 7.87 8.73
N GLY A 114 -0.18 7.85 8.10
CA GLY A 114 -0.50 8.66 6.93
C GLY A 114 0.13 8.20 5.62
N GLN A 115 1.06 7.23 5.63
CA GLN A 115 1.73 6.73 4.43
C GLN A 115 0.76 5.91 3.57
N SER A 116 0.85 6.10 2.25
CA SER A 116 0.05 5.38 1.27
C SER A 116 0.90 4.37 0.49
N TYR A 117 0.26 3.27 0.09
CA TYR A 117 0.81 2.21 -0.73
C TYR A 117 -0.15 1.89 -1.86
N VAL A 118 0.40 1.49 -3.00
CA VAL A 118 -0.37 1.24 -4.22
C VAL A 118 -0.07 -0.14 -4.77
N SER A 119 -1.10 -0.79 -5.28
CA SER A 119 -1.02 -2.02 -6.06
C SER A 119 -1.90 -1.89 -7.30
N ASN A 120 -1.50 -2.49 -8.42
CA ASN A 120 -2.31 -2.53 -9.63
C ASN A 120 -3.05 -3.86 -9.70
N LEU A 121 -4.36 -3.78 -9.92
CA LEU A 121 -5.26 -4.91 -10.15
C LEU A 121 -5.68 -4.88 -11.62
N GLN A 122 -5.56 -6.01 -12.32
CA GLN A 122 -5.97 -6.14 -13.72
C GLN A 122 -6.81 -7.40 -13.93
N TRP A 123 -7.74 -7.35 -14.88
CA TRP A 123 -8.63 -8.46 -15.22
C TRP A 123 -9.13 -8.31 -16.66
N THR A 124 -9.82 -9.34 -17.15
CA THR A 124 -10.56 -9.27 -18.41
C THR A 124 -11.97 -8.75 -18.15
N SER A 125 -12.34 -7.62 -18.75
CA SER A 125 -13.65 -6.97 -18.59
C SER A 125 -14.59 -7.16 -19.79
N GLY A 126 -14.07 -7.57 -20.94
CA GLY A 126 -14.86 -7.82 -22.15
C GLY A 126 -15.18 -9.30 -22.31
N ASP A 127 -16.26 -9.59 -23.06
CA ASP A 127 -16.63 -10.95 -23.41
C ASP A 127 -15.50 -11.64 -24.18
N VAL A 128 -15.05 -12.77 -23.67
CA VAL A 128 -14.07 -13.63 -24.34
C VAL A 128 -14.86 -14.47 -25.34
N ARG A 129 -14.57 -14.30 -26.65
CA ARG A 129 -15.27 -14.91 -27.81
C ARG A 129 -15.99 -16.23 -27.49
N ASP A 130 -17.27 -16.28 -27.87
CA ASP A 130 -18.23 -17.39 -27.79
C ASP A 130 -18.22 -18.17 -26.46
N LYS A 131 -19.22 -17.85 -25.62
CA LYS A 131 -19.51 -18.44 -24.29
C LYS A 131 -18.61 -17.92 -23.14
N GLY A 132 -18.43 -16.61 -23.03
CA GLY A 132 -17.89 -16.02 -21.81
C GLY A 132 -18.92 -15.99 -20.67
N ARG A 133 -18.45 -16.09 -19.42
CA ARG A 133 -19.22 -15.79 -18.22
C ARG A 133 -18.62 -14.58 -17.52
N CYS A 134 -19.48 -13.64 -17.16
CA CYS A 134 -19.07 -12.46 -16.41
C CYS A 134 -19.74 -12.41 -15.03
N ILE A 135 -19.02 -11.86 -14.05
CA ILE A 135 -19.51 -11.58 -12.69
C ILE A 135 -19.36 -10.08 -12.41
N THR A 136 -20.28 -9.53 -11.63
CA THR A 136 -20.27 -8.11 -11.25
C THR A 136 -20.17 -7.99 -9.73
N PRO A 137 -18.95 -8.01 -9.16
CA PRO A 137 -18.75 -7.82 -7.73
C PRO A 137 -19.24 -6.45 -7.31
N THR A 138 -19.73 -6.36 -6.07
CA THR A 138 -20.04 -5.08 -5.42
C THR A 138 -18.82 -4.55 -4.67
N PHE A 139 -18.07 -5.44 -4.02
CA PHE A 139 -16.92 -5.07 -3.22
C PHE A 139 -15.65 -5.78 -3.66
N LEU A 140 -14.53 -5.05 -3.50
CA LEU A 140 -13.20 -5.63 -3.38
C LEU A 140 -12.84 -5.62 -1.90
N ALA A 141 -12.61 -6.80 -1.34
CA ALA A 141 -12.18 -7.00 0.03
C ALA A 141 -10.67 -7.27 0.09
N LEU A 142 -9.97 -6.66 1.04
CA LEU A 142 -8.57 -6.92 1.37
C LEU A 142 -8.49 -7.53 2.76
N ARG A 143 -7.88 -8.71 2.86
CA ARG A 143 -7.64 -9.38 4.14
C ARG A 143 -6.51 -8.69 4.91
N LEU A 144 -6.79 -8.33 6.16
CA LEU A 144 -5.89 -7.67 7.09
C LEU A 144 -6.07 -8.26 8.49
N ALA A 145 -5.02 -8.83 9.08
CA ALA A 145 -4.99 -9.31 10.48
C ALA A 145 -6.25 -10.09 10.95
N GLY A 146 -6.83 -10.93 10.09
CA GLY A 146 -8.01 -11.74 10.40
C GLY A 146 -9.36 -11.09 10.08
N ASP A 147 -9.38 -9.85 9.59
CA ASP A 147 -10.58 -9.13 9.15
C ASP A 147 -10.44 -8.64 7.69
N MET A 148 -11.48 -8.02 7.15
CA MET A 148 -11.56 -7.52 5.79
C MET A 148 -11.82 -6.01 5.76
N SER A 149 -10.94 -5.25 5.10
CA SER A 149 -11.26 -3.89 4.68
C SER A 149 -11.86 -3.93 3.27
N ARG A 150 -12.85 -3.08 2.98
CA ARG A 150 -13.67 -3.16 1.75
C ARG A 150 -13.76 -1.82 1.04
N VAL A 151 -13.87 -1.89 -0.28
CA VAL A 151 -14.15 -0.74 -1.13
C VAL A 151 -15.09 -1.16 -2.26
N LEU A 152 -15.92 -0.24 -2.74
CA LEU A 152 -16.78 -0.49 -3.90
C LEU A 152 -15.93 -0.83 -5.14
N PHE A 153 -16.30 -1.91 -5.82
CA PHE A 153 -15.62 -2.34 -7.03
C PHE A 153 -16.38 -1.82 -8.27
N PRO A 154 -15.73 -1.06 -9.17
CA PRO A 154 -16.41 -0.40 -10.27
C PRO A 154 -16.52 -1.25 -11.55
N GLY A 155 -16.18 -2.54 -11.50
CA GLY A 155 -15.97 -3.36 -12.69
C GLY A 155 -16.75 -4.66 -12.72
N GLN A 156 -16.75 -5.28 -13.90
CA GLN A 156 -17.17 -6.66 -14.14
C GLN A 156 -15.95 -7.48 -14.55
N LEU A 157 -15.86 -8.72 -14.05
CA LEU A 157 -14.81 -9.66 -14.44
C LEU A 157 -15.42 -10.73 -15.35
N CYS A 158 -14.79 -10.97 -16.48
CA CYS A 158 -15.20 -11.98 -17.46
C CYS A 158 -14.13 -13.07 -17.60
N GLY A 159 -14.58 -14.28 -17.91
CA GLY A 159 -13.75 -15.45 -18.16
C GLY A 159 -14.49 -16.50 -18.98
N PRO A 160 -13.85 -17.63 -19.30
CA PRO A 160 -14.49 -18.73 -20.04
C PRO A 160 -15.68 -19.33 -19.27
N GLU A 161 -16.70 -19.86 -19.97
CA GLU A 161 -17.95 -20.43 -19.40
C GLU A 161 -17.74 -21.33 -18.16
N ASN A 162 -16.73 -22.20 -18.24
CA ASN A 162 -16.45 -23.24 -17.26
C ASN A 162 -15.21 -22.95 -16.41
N SER A 163 -14.84 -21.68 -16.24
CA SER A 163 -13.70 -21.30 -15.41
C SER A 163 -13.95 -19.97 -14.70
N PRO A 164 -13.50 -19.82 -13.44
CA PRO A 164 -13.66 -18.56 -12.73
C PRO A 164 -12.91 -17.44 -13.48
N PRO A 165 -13.49 -16.23 -13.56
CA PRO A 165 -12.78 -15.06 -14.06
C PRO A 165 -11.46 -14.87 -13.33
N ARG A 166 -10.44 -14.46 -14.08
CA ARG A 166 -9.08 -14.36 -13.56
C ARG A 166 -8.63 -12.90 -13.41
N TYR A 167 -7.80 -12.67 -12.41
CA TYR A 167 -7.21 -11.35 -12.12
C TYR A 167 -5.73 -11.47 -11.80
N SER A 168 -4.98 -10.39 -12.00
CA SER A 168 -3.62 -10.24 -11.51
C SER A 168 -3.55 -9.05 -10.56
N VAL A 169 -2.69 -9.16 -9.55
CA VAL A 169 -2.46 -8.08 -8.58
C VAL A 169 -0.97 -7.96 -8.32
N THR A 170 -0.42 -6.74 -8.37
CA THR A 170 0.99 -6.50 -8.05
C THR A 170 1.20 -6.45 -6.54
N PHE A 171 2.46 -6.50 -6.11
CA PHE A 171 2.77 -6.15 -4.72
C PHE A 171 2.41 -4.69 -4.43
N PHE A 172 2.14 -4.41 -3.16
CA PHE A 172 2.09 -3.05 -2.67
C PHE A 172 3.49 -2.44 -2.75
N GLU A 173 3.53 -1.21 -3.25
CA GLU A 173 4.71 -0.36 -3.25
C GLU A 173 4.36 1.00 -2.63
N PRO A 174 5.30 1.69 -1.96
CA PRO A 174 5.05 3.05 -1.47
C PRO A 174 4.54 3.96 -2.59
N ALA A 175 3.45 4.68 -2.33
CA ALA A 175 2.96 5.68 -3.26
C ALA A 175 4.04 6.75 -3.48
N LYS A 176 4.35 7.09 -4.73
CA LYS A 176 5.24 8.22 -5.03
C LYS A 176 4.61 9.49 -4.49
N ARG A 177 5.34 10.25 -3.67
CA ARG A 177 4.93 11.61 -3.28
C ARG A 177 4.91 12.45 -4.56
N LYS A 178 3.78 13.11 -4.84
CA LYS A 178 3.72 14.15 -5.87
C LYS A 178 4.23 15.46 -5.30
#